data_AF-A0A9D4MRR4-F1
#
_entry.id   AF-A0A9D4MRR4-F1
#
_cell.length_a   1.000
_cell.length_b   1.000
_cell.length_c   1.000
_cell.angle_alpha   90.00
_cell.angle_beta   90.00
_cell.angle_gamma   90.00
#
_symmetry.space_group_name_H-M   'P 1'
#
loop_
_entity.id
_entity.type
_entity.pdbx_description
1 polymer ?
#
loop_
_entity_poly.entity_id
_entity_poly.type
_entity_poly.pdbx_seq_one_letter_code
_entity_poly.pdbx_strand_id
1 'polypeptide(L)'
;MLLFWLTVLFVVGHTSAADTAAQIRFLLDEETTLRQTLQTRVQGLRQRAGALNASIVPCSCASPPPPKHARQLSYTGTIGDTMTSLTSATQFNFSQDLVNVGGAFSLRDGHFRAPVSGIYGLSFAAHKVPGGWVGMTLVRENSPILNTKTGHYAYSTINRQVSMGTNFVLVNMTQGQEAWPKYSDGSASLDGQGVSTFSGFLLYEF
;
A
#
# COMPACT_ATOMS: atom_id res chain seq x y z
N MET A 1 70.70 -12.46 -23.49
CA MET A 1 69.59 -12.09 -22.61
C MET A 1 69.48 -13.18 -21.54
N LEU A 2 70.51 -13.40 -20.73
CA LEU A 2 70.88 -12.64 -19.52
C LEU A 2 69.71 -12.48 -18.52
N LEU A 3 69.88 -13.15 -17.39
CA LEU A 3 69.39 -12.88 -16.03
C LEU A 3 67.89 -13.04 -15.73
N PHE A 4 67.60 -13.51 -14.52
CA PHE A 4 66.29 -13.87 -13.94
C PHE A 4 65.75 -15.18 -14.52
N TRP A 5 66.08 -16.36 -14.00
CA TRP A 5 65.40 -16.98 -12.85
C TRP A 5 66.36 -17.91 -12.08
N LEU A 6 67.52 -17.35 -11.77
CA LEU A 6 68.49 -17.88 -10.83
C LEU A 6 68.09 -17.40 -9.41
N THR A 7 66.96 -17.87 -8.85
CA THR A 7 66.60 -17.54 -7.44
C THR A 7 65.56 -18.44 -6.76
N VAL A 8 65.32 -19.67 -7.19
CA VAL A 8 64.75 -20.72 -6.29
C VAL A 8 65.45 -22.08 -6.48
N LEU A 9 66.70 -22.04 -6.92
CA LEU A 9 67.72 -23.01 -6.52
C LEU A 9 68.77 -22.18 -5.78
N PHE A 10 69.23 -22.64 -4.62
CA PHE A 10 70.12 -21.96 -3.65
C PHE A 10 69.45 -21.31 -2.42
N VAL A 11 68.61 -22.06 -1.71
CA VAL A 11 68.88 -22.35 -0.27
C VAL A 11 68.66 -23.85 -0.01
N VAL A 12 69.27 -24.71 -0.81
CA VAL A 12 69.59 -26.09 -0.41
C VAL A 12 71.04 -26.33 -0.81
N GLY A 13 71.93 -25.53 -0.23
CA GLY A 13 73.35 -25.81 -0.23
C GLY A 13 73.59 -27.00 0.70
N HIS A 14 74.07 -28.11 0.13
CA HIS A 14 74.54 -29.31 0.82
C HIS A 14 73.57 -29.86 1.87
N THR A 15 72.54 -30.55 1.40
CA THR A 15 71.83 -31.49 2.25
C THR A 15 71.83 -32.85 1.57
N SER A 16 72.11 -33.88 2.37
CA SER A 16 72.22 -35.26 1.90
C SER A 16 70.89 -35.72 1.31
N ALA A 17 70.88 -36.80 0.51
CA ALA A 17 69.63 -37.41 0.03
C ALA A 17 68.65 -37.76 1.19
N ALA A 18 69.17 -37.93 2.41
CA ALA A 18 68.38 -38.12 3.61
C ALA A 18 67.62 -36.86 4.05
N ASP A 19 68.19 -35.66 3.85
CA ASP A 19 67.57 -34.39 4.23
C ASP A 19 66.44 -33.98 3.27
N THR A 20 66.59 -34.27 1.98
CA THR A 20 65.52 -34.08 0.97
C THR A 20 64.35 -35.02 1.21
N ALA A 21 64.62 -36.27 1.59
CA ALA A 21 63.58 -37.23 1.98
C ALA A 21 62.84 -36.82 3.27
N ALA A 22 63.55 -36.20 4.22
CA ALA A 22 62.95 -35.68 5.45
C ALA A 22 62.02 -34.48 5.17
N GLN A 23 62.41 -33.55 4.28
CA GLN A 23 61.56 -32.43 3.87
C GLN A 23 60.29 -32.87 3.12
N ILE A 24 60.38 -33.87 2.24
CA ILE A 24 59.21 -34.41 1.55
C ILE A 24 58.23 -35.05 2.55
N ARG A 25 58.74 -35.81 3.53
CA ARG A 25 57.89 -36.41 4.58
C ARG A 25 57.20 -35.36 5.44
N PHE A 26 57.92 -34.28 5.78
CA PHE A 26 57.35 -33.15 6.52
C PHE A 26 56.21 -32.48 5.76
N LEU A 27 56.40 -32.18 4.47
CA LEU A 27 55.36 -31.58 3.63
C LEU A 27 54.14 -32.51 3.44
N LEU A 28 54.37 -33.82 3.33
CA LEU A 28 53.29 -34.81 3.26
C LEU A 28 52.48 -34.85 4.56
N ASP A 29 53.15 -34.79 5.71
CA ASP A 29 52.51 -34.77 7.03
C ASP A 29 51.71 -33.47 7.24
N GLU A 30 52.24 -32.33 6.79
CA GLU A 30 51.53 -31.05 6.79
C GLU A 30 50.29 -31.09 5.89
N GLU A 31 50.39 -31.64 4.68
CA GLU A 31 49.23 -31.79 3.78
C GLU A 31 48.16 -32.69 4.40
N THR A 32 48.55 -33.82 5.01
CA THR A 32 47.59 -34.72 5.66
C THR A 32 46.91 -34.05 6.84
N THR A 33 47.64 -33.30 7.65
CA THR A 33 47.11 -32.52 8.79
C THR A 33 46.15 -31.43 8.31
N LEU A 34 46.50 -30.72 7.24
CA LEU A 34 45.65 -29.69 6.63
C LEU A 34 44.36 -30.30 6.07
N ARG A 35 44.45 -31.44 5.38
CA ARG A 35 43.27 -32.15 4.86
C ARG A 35 42.34 -32.61 5.99
N GLN A 36 42.89 -33.16 7.06
CA GLN A 36 42.11 -33.56 8.24
C GLN A 36 41.43 -32.36 8.90
N THR A 37 42.15 -31.25 9.06
CA THR A 37 41.62 -30.02 9.64
C THR A 37 40.50 -29.44 8.78
N LEU A 38 40.68 -29.43 7.45
CA LEU A 38 39.67 -28.96 6.51
C LEU A 38 38.41 -29.82 6.55
N GLN A 39 38.56 -31.15 6.52
CA GLN A 39 37.43 -32.08 6.61
C GLN A 39 36.64 -31.88 7.91
N THR A 40 37.34 -31.73 9.04
CA THR A 40 36.73 -31.46 10.35
C THR A 40 35.94 -30.14 10.34
N ARG A 41 36.52 -29.06 9.78
CA ARG A 41 35.83 -27.76 9.65
C ARG A 41 34.60 -27.85 8.75
N VAL A 42 34.70 -28.54 7.63
CA VAL A 42 33.57 -28.74 6.69
C VAL A 42 32.43 -29.51 7.37
N GLN A 43 32.75 -30.56 8.13
CA GLN A 43 31.74 -31.31 8.90
C GLN A 43 31.07 -30.43 9.96
N GLY A 44 31.83 -29.63 10.69
CA GLY A 44 31.28 -28.68 11.67
C GLY A 44 30.37 -27.62 11.03
N LEU A 45 30.74 -27.09 9.86
CA LEU A 45 29.89 -26.15 9.11
C LEU A 45 28.60 -26.81 8.63
N ARG A 46 28.66 -28.05 8.16
CA ARG A 46 27.46 -28.81 7.75
C ARG A 46 26.52 -29.05 8.92
N GLN A 47 27.03 -29.39 10.09
CA GLN A 47 26.22 -29.58 11.29
C GLN A 47 25.55 -28.27 11.72
N ARG A 48 26.30 -27.16 11.74
CA ARG A 48 25.74 -25.83 12.05
C ARG A 48 24.67 -25.41 11.06
N ALA A 49 24.91 -25.63 9.76
CA ALA A 49 23.93 -25.34 8.71
C ALA A 49 22.67 -26.20 8.87
N GLY A 50 22.81 -27.49 9.21
CA GLY A 50 21.69 -28.37 9.50
C GLY A 50 20.88 -27.93 10.73
N ALA A 51 21.56 -27.53 11.81
CA ALA A 51 20.92 -27.02 13.01
C ALA A 51 20.19 -25.67 12.77
N LEU A 52 20.82 -24.75 12.04
CA LEU A 52 20.19 -23.49 11.61
C LEU A 52 18.96 -23.77 10.73
N ASN A 53 19.06 -24.71 9.79
CA ASN A 53 17.95 -25.08 8.93
C ASN A 53 16.80 -25.76 9.69
N ALA A 54 17.09 -26.53 10.75
CA ALA A 54 16.07 -27.11 11.62
C ALA A 54 15.41 -26.07 12.55
N SER A 55 16.16 -25.04 12.97
CA SER A 55 15.63 -23.91 13.75
C SER A 55 14.80 -22.93 12.91
N ILE A 56 14.95 -22.96 11.58
CA ILE A 56 13.99 -22.32 10.67
C ILE A 56 12.75 -23.21 10.66
N VAL A 57 11.92 -23.06 11.69
CA VAL A 57 10.53 -23.51 11.61
C VAL A 57 9.94 -22.75 10.44
N PRO A 58 9.43 -23.41 9.37
CA PRO A 58 8.64 -22.71 8.38
C PRO A 58 7.50 -22.09 9.17
N CYS A 59 7.44 -20.75 9.22
CA CYS A 59 6.30 -20.05 9.78
C CYS A 59 5.06 -20.61 9.08
N SER A 60 4.35 -21.51 9.74
CA SER A 60 3.00 -21.87 9.31
C SER A 60 2.10 -20.73 9.76
N CYS A 61 2.26 -19.58 9.11
CA CYS A 61 1.25 -18.54 9.06
C CYS A 61 0.11 -19.06 8.16
N ALA A 62 -0.40 -20.26 8.44
CA ALA A 62 -1.75 -20.61 8.10
C ALA A 62 -2.64 -19.83 9.08
N SER A 63 -2.65 -18.50 8.92
CA SER A 63 -3.81 -17.74 9.31
C SER A 63 -5.00 -18.47 8.68
N PRO A 64 -6.08 -18.76 9.44
CA PRO A 64 -7.28 -19.27 8.82
C PRO A 64 -7.59 -18.35 7.64
N PRO A 65 -7.94 -18.88 6.45
CA PRO A 65 -8.35 -18.03 5.35
C PRO A 65 -9.40 -17.06 5.90
N PRO A 66 -9.27 -15.74 5.66
CA PRO A 66 -10.25 -14.78 6.13
C PRO A 66 -11.64 -15.33 5.79
N PRO A 67 -12.60 -15.27 6.71
CA PRO A 67 -13.88 -15.95 6.56
C PRO A 67 -14.42 -15.70 5.16
N LYS A 68 -14.73 -16.80 4.45
CA LYS A 68 -15.11 -16.85 3.02
C LYS A 68 -16.40 -16.09 2.67
N HIS A 69 -16.89 -15.23 3.57
CA HIS A 69 -18.12 -14.46 3.46
C HIS A 69 -17.95 -13.02 3.95
N ALA A 70 -16.76 -12.42 3.89
CA ALA A 70 -16.67 -10.96 3.99
C ALA A 70 -17.47 -10.38 2.81
N ARG A 71 -18.65 -9.81 3.09
CA ARG A 71 -19.47 -9.18 2.06
C ARG A 71 -18.63 -8.09 1.41
N GLN A 72 -18.35 -8.24 0.12
CA GLN A 72 -17.63 -7.23 -0.62
C GLN A 72 -18.59 -6.10 -0.95
N LEU A 73 -18.26 -4.91 -0.47
CA LEU A 73 -19.01 -3.70 -0.76
C LEU A 73 -18.02 -2.57 -1.00
N SER A 74 -18.09 -1.99 -2.18
CA SER A 74 -17.32 -0.82 -2.56
C SER A 74 -18.04 -0.10 -3.67
N TYR A 75 -18.00 1.23 -3.63
CA TYR A 75 -18.56 2.04 -4.70
C TYR A 75 -17.71 3.29 -4.95
N THR A 76 -17.82 3.81 -6.17
CA THR A 76 -17.31 5.13 -6.54
C THR A 76 -18.18 5.68 -7.66
N GLY A 77 -18.96 6.70 -7.33
CA GLY A 77 -19.72 7.49 -8.28
C GLY A 77 -18.97 8.76 -8.65
N THR A 78 -19.14 9.21 -9.89
CA THR A 78 -18.60 10.49 -10.36
C THR A 78 -19.70 11.41 -10.90
N ILE A 79 -19.51 12.72 -10.72
CA ILE A 79 -20.40 13.74 -11.31
C ILE A 79 -19.94 13.97 -12.75
N GLY A 80 -20.78 13.66 -13.74
CA GLY A 80 -20.43 13.84 -15.16
C GLY A 80 -20.75 15.22 -15.71
N ASP A 81 -21.87 15.82 -15.30
CA ASP A 81 -22.27 17.16 -15.75
C ASP A 81 -21.96 18.21 -14.68
N THR A 82 -21.40 19.35 -15.10
CA THR A 82 -21.12 20.47 -14.21
C THR A 82 -22.40 20.93 -13.51
N MET A 83 -22.39 20.93 -12.18
CA MET A 83 -23.56 21.30 -11.37
C MET A 83 -23.45 22.74 -10.89
N THR A 84 -24.36 23.59 -11.37
CA THR A 84 -24.45 25.02 -11.03
C THR A 84 -25.61 25.31 -10.07
N SER A 85 -25.65 26.51 -9.50
CA SER A 85 -26.76 26.98 -8.64
C SER A 85 -27.09 26.01 -7.49
N LEU A 86 -26.05 25.48 -6.85
CA LEU A 86 -26.18 24.50 -5.77
C LEU A 86 -26.90 25.11 -4.56
N THR A 87 -27.80 24.31 -3.98
CA THR A 87 -28.55 24.65 -2.76
C THR A 87 -28.57 23.44 -1.83
N SER A 88 -29.01 23.64 -0.59
CA SER A 88 -29.17 22.53 0.36
C SER A 88 -30.20 21.48 -0.07
N ALA A 89 -31.04 21.77 -1.06
CA ALA A 89 -32.00 20.85 -1.66
C ALA A 89 -31.47 20.15 -2.93
N THR A 90 -30.27 20.51 -3.40
CA THR A 90 -29.67 19.90 -4.59
C THR A 90 -29.36 18.43 -4.34
N GLN A 91 -29.93 17.56 -5.19
CA GLN A 91 -29.57 16.16 -5.28
C GLN A 91 -28.40 16.01 -6.25
N PHE A 92 -27.35 15.33 -5.80
CA PHE A 92 -26.16 15.09 -6.61
C PHE A 92 -26.39 13.86 -7.48
N ASN A 93 -26.61 14.09 -8.78
CA ASN A 93 -26.75 13.02 -9.74
C ASN A 93 -25.35 12.55 -10.19
N PHE A 94 -25.03 11.30 -9.89
CA PHE A 94 -23.81 10.67 -10.34
C PHE A 94 -24.12 9.96 -11.66
N SER A 95 -23.55 10.42 -12.76
CA SER A 95 -23.88 9.92 -14.10
C SER A 95 -23.08 8.68 -14.49
N GLN A 96 -22.05 8.33 -13.72
CA GLN A 96 -21.19 7.17 -13.95
C GLN A 96 -20.76 6.53 -12.62
N ASP A 97 -20.83 5.19 -12.53
CA ASP A 97 -20.13 4.40 -11.51
C ASP A 97 -18.86 3.78 -12.10
N LEU A 98 -17.74 4.00 -11.40
CA LEU A 98 -16.51 3.26 -11.69
C LEU A 98 -16.54 1.88 -11.02
N VAL A 99 -17.17 1.81 -9.84
CA VAL A 99 -17.35 0.62 -9.02
C VAL A 99 -18.71 0.73 -8.32
N ASN A 100 -19.47 -0.36 -8.23
CA ASN A 100 -20.68 -0.46 -7.41
C ASN A 100 -20.93 -1.91 -6.94
N VAL A 101 -19.91 -2.51 -6.34
CA VAL A 101 -19.98 -3.88 -5.80
C VAL A 101 -20.90 -3.90 -4.59
N GLY A 102 -21.89 -4.78 -4.61
CA GLY A 102 -22.93 -4.88 -3.59
C GLY A 102 -24.16 -4.01 -3.86
N GLY A 103 -24.16 -3.18 -4.91
CA GLY A 103 -25.35 -2.45 -5.38
C GLY A 103 -25.96 -1.49 -4.36
N ALA A 104 -25.15 -1.01 -3.42
CA ALA A 104 -25.60 -0.20 -2.29
C ALA A 104 -25.62 1.31 -2.58
N PHE A 105 -25.12 1.73 -3.75
CA PHE A 105 -25.08 3.13 -4.16
C PHE A 105 -26.06 3.42 -5.30
N SER A 106 -26.94 4.41 -5.11
CA SER A 106 -27.87 4.91 -6.12
C SER A 106 -27.22 6.07 -6.90
N LEU A 107 -26.93 5.84 -8.18
CA LEU A 107 -26.41 6.88 -9.08
C LEU A 107 -27.38 8.05 -9.24
N ARG A 108 -28.69 7.75 -9.35
CA ARG A 108 -29.74 8.74 -9.56
C ARG A 108 -29.88 9.70 -8.38
N ASP A 109 -29.85 9.14 -7.16
CA ASP A 109 -30.14 9.91 -5.95
C ASP A 109 -28.84 10.40 -5.27
N GLY A 110 -27.71 9.79 -5.59
CA GLY A 110 -26.41 10.06 -4.97
C GLY A 110 -26.29 9.54 -3.54
N HIS A 111 -27.15 8.59 -3.17
CA HIS A 111 -27.24 8.03 -1.82
C HIS A 111 -26.59 6.66 -1.75
N PHE A 112 -25.76 6.47 -0.72
CA PHE A 112 -25.30 5.17 -0.28
C PHE A 112 -26.24 4.64 0.81
N ARG A 113 -26.76 3.43 0.65
CA ARG A 113 -27.61 2.75 1.63
C ARG A 113 -26.90 1.53 2.20
N ALA A 114 -26.58 1.55 3.49
CA ALA A 114 -25.88 0.45 4.16
C ALA A 114 -26.71 -0.86 4.07
N PRO A 115 -26.25 -1.90 3.36
CA PRO A 115 -27.02 -3.14 3.24
C PRO A 115 -26.89 -4.05 4.47
N VAL A 116 -25.90 -3.78 5.33
CA VAL A 116 -25.61 -4.48 6.59
C VAL A 116 -25.17 -3.47 7.65
N SER A 117 -25.27 -3.85 8.92
CA SER A 117 -24.71 -3.04 10.01
C SER A 117 -23.19 -3.22 10.04
N GLY A 118 -22.44 -2.12 10.15
CA GLY A 118 -20.98 -2.19 10.08
C GLY A 118 -20.26 -0.86 10.18
N ILE A 119 -18.94 -0.91 10.02
CA ILE A 119 -18.04 0.23 9.90
C ILE A 119 -17.77 0.47 8.41
N TYR A 120 -18.05 1.68 7.95
CA TYR A 120 -17.87 2.09 6.56
C TYR A 120 -16.82 3.20 6.46
N GLY A 121 -15.97 3.13 5.45
CA GLY A 121 -15.12 4.25 5.05
C GLY A 121 -15.80 5.03 3.95
N LEU A 122 -16.01 6.35 4.14
CA LEU A 122 -16.68 7.21 3.18
C LEU A 122 -15.79 8.43 2.85
N SER A 123 -15.76 8.82 1.58
CA SER A 123 -15.01 9.98 1.10
C SER A 123 -15.79 10.74 0.05
N PHE A 124 -15.80 12.07 0.14
CA PHE A 124 -16.29 12.93 -0.93
C PHE A 124 -15.20 13.91 -1.37
N ALA A 125 -14.89 13.92 -2.67
CA ALA A 125 -14.00 14.88 -3.30
C ALA A 125 -14.82 15.87 -4.13
N ALA A 126 -14.79 17.14 -3.73
CA ALA A 126 -15.43 18.25 -4.41
C ALA A 126 -14.41 18.97 -5.28
N HIS A 127 -14.52 18.85 -6.60
CA HIS A 127 -13.76 19.67 -7.53
C HIS A 127 -14.64 20.86 -7.97
N LYS A 128 -14.17 22.08 -7.75
CA LYS A 128 -14.93 23.28 -8.09
C LYS A 128 -14.40 23.94 -9.36
N VAL A 129 -15.31 24.51 -10.14
CA VAL A 129 -14.95 25.36 -11.30
C VAL A 129 -14.43 26.73 -10.83
N PRO A 130 -13.69 27.48 -11.65
CA PRO A 130 -13.16 28.78 -11.23
C PRO A 130 -14.21 29.77 -10.67
N GLY A 131 -13.78 30.60 -9.72
CA GLY A 131 -14.65 31.51 -8.97
C GLY A 131 -15.18 30.93 -7.64
N GLY A 132 -15.35 31.78 -6.64
CA GLY A 132 -15.95 31.47 -5.34
C GLY A 132 -15.30 30.34 -4.54
N TRP A 133 -16.11 29.79 -3.63
CA TRP A 133 -15.82 28.63 -2.78
C TRP A 133 -17.05 27.73 -2.70
N VAL A 134 -16.84 26.46 -2.35
CA VAL A 134 -17.91 25.49 -2.10
C VAL A 134 -17.64 24.75 -0.80
N GLY A 135 -18.67 24.64 0.00
CA GLY A 135 -18.74 23.81 1.19
C GLY A 135 -19.71 22.67 0.98
N MET A 136 -19.27 21.51 1.44
CA MET A 136 -19.94 20.24 1.29
C MET A 136 -19.93 19.52 2.63
N THR A 137 -21.05 18.90 2.97
CA THR A 137 -21.20 18.10 4.17
C THR A 137 -21.63 16.70 3.76
N LEU A 138 -20.85 15.70 4.14
CA LEU A 138 -21.33 14.33 4.12
C LEU A 138 -22.30 14.16 5.31
N VAL A 139 -23.50 13.66 5.04
CA VAL A 139 -24.53 13.42 6.06
C VAL A 139 -24.82 11.92 6.17
N ARG A 140 -25.26 11.49 7.35
CA ARG A 140 -25.89 10.19 7.62
C ARG A 140 -27.28 10.47 8.18
N GLU A 141 -28.34 10.04 7.50
CA GLU A 141 -29.73 10.33 7.90
C GLU A 141 -29.96 11.83 8.21
N ASN A 142 -29.50 12.71 7.31
CA ASN A 142 -29.49 14.18 7.49
C ASN A 142 -28.60 14.73 8.62
N SER A 143 -27.98 13.90 9.46
CA SER A 143 -27.04 14.35 10.48
C SER A 143 -25.64 14.53 9.87
N PRO A 144 -24.97 15.67 10.09
CA PRO A 144 -23.63 15.92 9.53
C PRO A 144 -22.61 14.97 10.15
N ILE A 145 -21.78 14.33 9.31
CA ILE A 145 -20.69 13.45 9.75
C ILE A 145 -19.31 13.97 9.34
N LEU A 146 -19.22 14.73 8.23
CA LEU A 146 -17.94 15.25 7.74
C LEU A 146 -18.14 16.51 6.92
N ASN A 147 -17.30 17.53 7.11
CA ASN A 147 -17.32 18.74 6.32
C ASN A 147 -16.08 18.82 5.42
N THR A 148 -16.28 19.36 4.22
CA THR A 148 -15.26 19.63 3.22
C THR A 148 -15.50 21.01 2.63
N LYS A 149 -14.48 21.88 2.61
CA LYS A 149 -14.55 23.18 1.95
C LYS A 149 -13.38 23.34 1.00
N THR A 150 -13.63 23.95 -0.16
CA THR A 150 -12.58 24.29 -1.13
C THR A 150 -12.86 25.61 -1.83
N GLY A 151 -11.80 26.26 -2.30
CA GLY A 151 -11.83 27.57 -2.92
C GLY A 151 -11.48 28.69 -1.94
N HIS A 152 -11.59 29.93 -2.43
CA HIS A 152 -11.21 31.11 -1.68
C HIS A 152 -12.46 31.91 -1.31
N TYR A 153 -12.56 32.36 -0.06
CA TYR A 153 -13.73 33.09 0.44
C TYR A 153 -13.95 34.44 -0.27
N ALA A 154 -12.87 35.08 -0.75
CA ALA A 154 -12.99 36.32 -1.49
C ALA A 154 -13.48 36.07 -2.93
N TYR A 155 -14.61 36.68 -3.28
CA TYR A 155 -15.16 36.73 -4.63
C TYR A 155 -14.25 37.56 -5.52
N SER A 156 -13.20 36.95 -6.06
CA SER A 156 -12.42 37.55 -7.14
C SER A 156 -12.90 36.94 -8.45
N THR A 157 -13.52 37.78 -9.28
CA THR A 157 -13.89 37.46 -10.67
C THR A 157 -12.68 37.17 -11.56
N ILE A 158 -11.46 37.43 -11.04
CA ILE A 158 -10.18 37.16 -11.69
C ILE A 158 -9.64 35.78 -11.27
N ASN A 159 -10.21 35.15 -10.24
CA ASN A 159 -9.66 33.91 -9.70
C ASN A 159 -10.03 32.69 -10.57
N ARG A 160 -9.20 32.47 -11.59
CA ARG A 160 -9.29 31.36 -12.55
C ARG A 160 -8.86 30.00 -11.97
N GLN A 161 -8.60 29.93 -10.67
CA GLN A 161 -8.14 28.70 -10.02
C GLN A 161 -9.28 27.69 -9.86
N VAL A 162 -9.07 26.51 -10.41
CA VAL A 162 -9.75 25.29 -9.97
C VAL A 162 -9.16 24.86 -8.63
N SER A 163 -9.99 24.28 -7.77
CA SER A 163 -9.52 23.73 -6.50
C SER A 163 -10.33 22.49 -6.15
N MET A 164 -9.69 21.59 -5.41
CA MET A 164 -10.34 20.38 -4.92
C MET A 164 -10.32 20.41 -3.39
N GLY A 165 -11.40 19.94 -2.78
CA GLY A 165 -11.46 19.65 -1.35
C GLY A 165 -11.89 18.21 -1.17
N THR A 166 -11.23 17.48 -0.28
CA THR A 166 -11.63 16.12 0.07
C THR A 166 -11.46 15.90 1.55
N ASN A 167 -12.26 15.00 2.09
CA ASN A 167 -12.15 14.53 3.45
C ASN A 167 -12.64 13.08 3.53
N PHE A 168 -12.18 12.34 4.54
CA PHE A 168 -12.49 10.92 4.75
C PHE A 168 -12.98 10.65 6.18
N VAL A 169 -13.91 9.71 6.34
CA VAL A 169 -14.42 9.29 7.65
C VAL A 169 -14.66 7.79 7.74
N LEU A 170 -14.33 7.19 8.89
CA LEU A 170 -14.85 5.88 9.29
C LEU A 170 -16.08 6.08 10.16
N VAL A 171 -17.22 5.51 9.76
CA VAL A 171 -18.50 5.71 10.43
C VAL A 171 -19.25 4.41 10.62
N ASN A 172 -19.87 4.25 11.79
CA ASN A 172 -20.79 3.16 12.04
C ASN A 172 -22.12 3.46 11.32
N MET A 173 -22.62 2.50 10.55
CA MET A 173 -23.96 2.56 9.97
C MET A 173 -24.73 1.30 10.30
N THR A 174 -26.01 1.47 10.64
CA THR A 174 -26.97 0.38 10.80
C THR A 174 -27.54 0.02 9.43
N GLN A 175 -27.88 -1.26 9.23
CA GLN A 175 -28.57 -1.71 8.03
C GLN A 175 -29.77 -0.80 7.68
N GLY A 176 -29.83 -0.37 6.43
CA GLY A 176 -30.86 0.50 5.88
C GLY A 176 -30.59 2.00 6.03
N GLN A 177 -29.60 2.41 6.83
CA GLN A 177 -29.23 3.82 6.93
C GLN A 177 -28.57 4.33 5.66
N GLU A 178 -28.82 5.60 5.35
CA GLU A 178 -28.30 6.28 4.17
C GLU A 178 -27.27 7.35 4.51
N ALA A 179 -26.28 7.49 3.63
CA ALA A 179 -25.29 8.54 3.65
C ALA A 179 -25.10 9.15 2.26
N TRP A 180 -24.95 10.47 2.19
CA TRP A 180 -24.80 11.20 0.93
C TRP A 180 -24.12 12.56 1.13
N PRO A 181 -23.46 13.10 0.09
CA PRO A 181 -22.96 14.47 0.11
C PRO A 181 -24.12 15.47 -0.04
N LYS A 182 -24.06 16.54 0.73
CA LYS A 182 -25.02 17.64 0.73
C LYS A 182 -24.28 18.96 0.59
N TYR A 183 -24.80 19.86 -0.22
CA TYR A 183 -24.30 21.23 -0.28
C TYR A 183 -24.56 21.95 1.05
N SER A 184 -23.52 22.54 1.64
CA SER A 184 -23.65 23.30 2.88
C SER A 184 -23.77 24.80 2.60
N ASP A 185 -22.82 25.36 1.88
CA ASP A 185 -22.64 26.80 1.69
C ASP A 185 -21.65 27.09 0.56
N GLY A 186 -21.62 28.33 0.08
CA GLY A 186 -20.72 28.77 -1.00
C GLY A 186 -21.41 29.47 -2.15
N SER A 187 -20.68 29.60 -3.25
CA SER A 187 -21.16 30.20 -4.51
C SER A 187 -20.57 29.56 -5.76
N ALA A 188 -19.61 28.62 -5.61
CA ALA A 188 -18.99 27.94 -6.73
C ALA A 188 -19.85 26.76 -7.23
N SER A 189 -19.69 26.45 -8.52
CA SER A 189 -20.27 25.24 -9.12
C SER A 189 -19.32 24.05 -8.95
N LEU A 190 -19.85 22.84 -8.90
CA LEU A 190 -19.04 21.62 -8.96
C LEU A 190 -18.78 21.25 -10.41
N ASP A 191 -17.52 20.93 -10.70
CA ASP A 191 -17.12 20.51 -12.03
C ASP A 191 -17.61 19.09 -12.33
N GLY A 192 -17.96 18.88 -13.60
CA GLY A 192 -18.39 17.60 -14.14
C GLY A 192 -17.19 16.78 -14.57
N GLN A 193 -17.29 16.04 -15.68
CA GLN A 193 -16.18 15.28 -16.29
C GLN A 193 -15.59 14.19 -15.39
N GLY A 194 -16.30 13.81 -14.32
CA GLY A 194 -15.89 12.76 -13.41
C GLY A 194 -14.81 13.14 -12.40
N VAL A 195 -14.50 14.43 -12.23
CA VAL A 195 -13.45 14.88 -11.28
C VAL A 195 -13.93 15.01 -9.84
N SER A 196 -15.25 15.20 -9.63
CA SER A 196 -15.86 15.12 -8.31
C SER A 196 -16.37 13.71 -8.06
N THR A 197 -16.01 13.12 -6.91
CA THR A 197 -16.27 11.71 -6.60
C THR A 197 -16.90 11.50 -5.23
N PHE A 198 -17.78 10.51 -5.13
CA PHE A 198 -18.25 9.97 -3.86
C PHE A 198 -17.95 8.48 -3.82
N SER A 199 -17.11 8.09 -2.86
CA SER A 199 -16.61 6.73 -2.74
C SER A 199 -16.83 6.19 -1.33
N GLY A 200 -16.98 4.88 -1.24
CA GLY A 200 -17.00 4.22 0.05
C GLY A 200 -16.86 2.71 -0.03
N PHE A 201 -16.60 2.10 1.11
CA PHE A 201 -16.45 0.65 1.24
C PHE A 201 -16.83 0.17 2.64
N LEU A 202 -17.21 -1.10 2.75
CA LEU A 202 -17.42 -1.78 4.02
C LEU A 202 -16.06 -2.23 4.57
N LEU A 203 -15.68 -1.70 5.73
CA LEU A 203 -14.46 -2.11 6.44
C LEU A 203 -14.70 -3.33 7.31
N TYR A 204 -15.82 -3.34 8.04
CA TYR A 204 -16.16 -4.41 8.98
C TYR A 204 -17.67 -4.54 9.16
N GLU A 205 -18.19 -5.76 9.10
CA GLU A 205 -19.61 -6.09 9.35
C GLU A 205 -19.79 -6.53 10.81
N PHE A 206 -20.88 -6.10 11.45
CA PHE A 206 -21.23 -6.45 12.84
C PHE A 206 -22.11 -7.71 12.92
#